data_AF-A0A2K0AX57-F1
#
_entry.id   AF-A0A2K0AX57-F1
#
_cell.length_a   1.000
_cell.length_b   1.000
_cell.length_c   1.000
_cell.angle_alpha   90.00
_cell.angle_beta   90.00
_cell.angle_gamma   90.00
#
_symmetry.space_group_name_H-M   'P 1'
#
loop_
_entity.id
_entity.type
_entity.pdbx_description
1 polymer ?
#
loop_
_entity_poly.entity_id
_entity_poly.type
_entity_poly.pdbx_seq_one_letter_code
_entity_poly.pdbx_strand_id
1 'polypeptide(L)'
;MSCFVHSEKEFNTLGKYFKEVVKLDNDFTDNLIFNLYQFELVSVNTRYNENNLANIMMYKGEAYENLEIISSYDALKLLDSIKYQAADMNSEILWKKVLNVHQKLVKGIIQLNHLEENYKDTLAYNDSSWW
;
A
#
# COMPACT_ATOMS: atom_id res chain seq x y z
N MET A 1 16.86 -11.17 0.84
CA MET A 1 15.49 -10.61 0.74
C MET A 1 15.37 -9.99 -0.63
N SER A 2 14.35 -10.35 -1.39
CA SER A 2 14.03 -9.74 -2.68
C SER A 2 13.32 -8.40 -2.42
N CYS A 3 13.70 -7.36 -3.16
CA CYS A 3 12.98 -6.08 -3.18
C CYS A 3 12.29 -5.98 -4.55
N PHE A 4 11.03 -5.62 -4.57
CA PHE A 4 10.26 -5.46 -5.80
C PHE A 4 9.21 -4.36 -5.63
N VAL A 5 8.61 -3.96 -6.74
CA VAL A 5 7.44 -3.06 -6.75
C VAL A 5 6.20 -3.90 -7.02
N HIS A 6 5.17 -3.75 -6.19
CA HIS A 6 3.88 -4.41 -6.43
C HIS A 6 3.29 -3.95 -7.76
N SER A 7 2.45 -4.80 -8.33
CA SER A 7 1.80 -4.54 -9.61
C SER A 7 0.86 -3.33 -9.54
N GLU A 8 0.62 -2.71 -10.69
CA GLU A 8 -0.36 -1.63 -10.80
C GLU A 8 -1.76 -2.06 -10.33
N LYS A 9 -2.13 -3.33 -10.57
CA LYS A 9 -3.41 -3.88 -10.13
C LYS A 9 -3.52 -3.85 -8.61
N GLU A 10 -2.48 -4.28 -7.88
CA GLU A 10 -2.50 -4.31 -6.40
C GLU A 10 -2.65 -2.93 -5.80
N PHE A 11 -1.91 -1.95 -6.31
CA PHE A 11 -2.04 -0.56 -5.88
C PHE A 11 -3.41 0.04 -6.20
N ASN A 12 -3.96 -0.25 -7.38
CA ASN A 12 -5.31 0.20 -7.74
C ASN A 12 -6.40 -0.49 -6.90
N THR A 13 -6.24 -1.77 -6.58
CA THR A 13 -7.14 -2.50 -5.67
C THR A 13 -7.12 -1.88 -4.27
N LEU A 14 -5.93 -1.54 -3.75
CA LEU A 14 -5.81 -0.79 -2.49
C LEU A 14 -6.48 0.58 -2.59
N GLY A 15 -6.33 1.27 -3.72
CA GLY A 15 -7.03 2.54 -3.99
C GLY A 15 -8.55 2.39 -3.99
N LYS A 16 -9.09 1.33 -4.60
CA LYS A 16 -10.52 1.01 -4.57
C LYS A 16 -11.01 0.76 -3.15
N TYR A 17 -10.27 0.00 -2.34
CA TYR A 17 -10.58 -0.18 -0.92
C TYR A 17 -10.67 1.16 -0.17
N PHE A 18 -9.71 2.06 -0.36
CA PHE A 18 -9.73 3.37 0.29
C PHE A 18 -10.91 4.24 -0.16
N LYS A 19 -11.27 4.25 -1.44
CA LYS A 19 -12.40 5.03 -1.97
C LYS A 19 -13.75 4.44 -1.56
N GLU A 20 -13.89 3.12 -1.62
CA GLU A 20 -15.20 2.48 -1.49
C GLU A 20 -15.50 1.94 -0.10
N VAL A 21 -14.49 1.47 0.64
CA VAL A 21 -14.68 0.94 1.99
C VAL A 21 -14.41 2.02 3.02
N VAL A 22 -13.25 2.67 2.94
CA VAL A 22 -12.85 3.73 3.89
C VAL A 22 -13.55 5.06 3.59
N LYS A 23 -14.07 5.24 2.36
CA LYS A 23 -14.74 6.47 1.89
C LYS A 23 -13.83 7.70 1.94
N LEU A 24 -12.54 7.53 1.62
CA LEU A 24 -11.63 8.65 1.43
C LEU A 24 -11.93 9.41 0.13
N ASP A 25 -11.56 10.68 0.10
CA ASP A 25 -11.64 11.50 -1.11
C ASP A 25 -10.85 10.86 -2.27
N ASN A 26 -11.41 10.95 -3.49
CA ASN A 26 -10.86 10.27 -4.66
C ASN A 26 -9.49 10.81 -5.05
N ASP A 27 -9.35 12.14 -5.13
CA ASP A 27 -8.11 12.79 -5.56
C ASP A 27 -7.02 12.61 -4.49
N PHE A 28 -7.39 12.69 -3.21
CA PHE A 28 -6.51 12.36 -2.12
C PHE A 28 -6.01 10.90 -2.20
N THR A 29 -6.92 9.97 -2.49
CA THR A 29 -6.58 8.54 -2.58
C THR A 29 -5.63 8.26 -3.73
N ASP A 30 -5.84 8.86 -4.90
CA ASP A 30 -4.94 8.68 -6.05
C ASP A 30 -3.53 9.18 -5.75
N ASN A 31 -3.41 10.35 -5.10
CA ASN A 31 -2.13 10.88 -4.66
C ASN A 31 -1.47 9.99 -3.59
N LEU A 32 -2.27 9.41 -2.69
CA LEU A 32 -1.78 8.49 -1.68
C LEU A 32 -1.20 7.22 -2.33
N ILE A 33 -1.94 6.59 -3.24
CA ILE A 33 -1.50 5.39 -3.96
C ILE A 33 -0.23 5.69 -4.77
N PHE A 34 -0.18 6.83 -5.45
CA PHE A 34 1.02 7.27 -6.16
C PHE A 34 2.23 7.37 -5.22
N ASN A 35 2.08 7.98 -4.04
CA ASN A 35 3.17 8.09 -3.07
C ASN A 35 3.63 6.72 -2.57
N LEU A 36 2.71 5.79 -2.28
CA LEU A 36 3.06 4.43 -1.85
C LEU A 36 3.86 3.69 -2.93
N TYR A 37 3.44 3.80 -4.19
CA TYR A 37 4.17 3.24 -5.33
C TYR A 37 5.58 3.83 -5.46
N GLN A 38 5.71 5.16 -5.36
CA GLN A 38 7.01 5.83 -5.44
C GLN A 38 7.95 5.40 -4.32
N PHE A 39 7.43 5.08 -3.12
CA PHE A 39 8.26 4.56 -2.05
C PHE A 39 8.93 3.23 -2.41
N GLU A 40 8.19 2.28 -2.99
CA GLU A 40 8.78 1.01 -3.42
C GLU A 40 9.76 1.21 -4.58
N LEU A 41 9.39 2.02 -5.57
CA LEU A 41 10.24 2.30 -6.72
C LEU A 41 11.58 2.89 -6.30
N VAL A 42 11.58 3.87 -5.38
CA VAL A 42 12.81 4.46 -4.83
C VAL A 42 13.65 3.41 -4.10
N SER A 43 13.02 2.51 -3.35
CA SER A 43 13.70 1.44 -2.62
C SER A 43 14.36 0.42 -3.56
N VAL A 44 13.62 -0.05 -4.58
CA VAL A 44 14.14 -0.94 -5.63
C VAL A 44 15.30 -0.29 -6.38
N ASN A 45 15.13 0.95 -6.83
CA ASN A 45 16.18 1.72 -7.51
C ASN A 45 17.43 1.84 -6.63
N THR A 46 17.24 2.09 -5.33
CA THR A 46 18.34 2.18 -4.35
C THR A 46 19.07 0.84 -4.20
N ARG A 47 18.32 -0.25 -4.03
CA ARG A 47 18.88 -1.59 -3.78
C ARG A 47 19.65 -2.13 -4.98
N TYR A 48 19.11 -1.97 -6.18
CA TYR A 48 19.68 -2.51 -7.41
C TYR A 48 20.53 -1.51 -8.20
N ASN A 49 20.68 -0.28 -7.67
CA ASN A 49 21.38 0.82 -8.34
C ASN A 49 20.81 1.10 -9.75
N GLU A 50 19.48 1.09 -9.83
CA GLU A 50 18.70 1.37 -11.04
C GLU A 50 18.13 2.80 -10.99
N ASN A 51 17.59 3.27 -12.13
CA ASN A 51 16.96 4.59 -12.24
C ASN A 51 15.65 4.50 -13.04
N ASN A 52 14.78 3.58 -12.63
CA ASN A 52 13.47 3.44 -13.25
C ASN A 52 12.60 4.66 -12.90
N LEU A 53 12.08 5.34 -13.91
CA LEU A 53 11.18 6.50 -13.78
C LEU A 53 9.73 6.11 -14.10
N ALA A 54 9.31 4.96 -13.61
CA ALA A 54 7.97 4.45 -13.86
C ALA A 54 6.95 5.24 -13.03
N ASN A 55 5.77 5.44 -13.62
CA ASN A 55 4.61 5.98 -12.94
C ASN A 55 3.51 4.93 -13.03
N ILE A 56 2.73 4.80 -11.97
CA ILE A 56 1.55 3.96 -11.96
C ILE A 56 0.38 4.66 -12.66
N MET A 57 -0.37 3.93 -13.49
CA MET A 57 -1.63 4.39 -14.04
C MET A 57 -2.81 4.09 -13.09
N MET A 58 -3.57 5.12 -12.73
CA MET A 58 -4.82 4.94 -11.98
C MET A 58 -5.93 4.43 -12.90
N TYR A 59 -6.53 3.29 -12.56
CA TYR A 59 -7.58 2.64 -13.32
C TYR A 59 -8.87 3.47 -13.25
N LYS A 60 -9.62 3.48 -14.36
CA LYS A 60 -10.89 4.20 -14.51
C LYS A 60 -11.87 3.34 -15.31
N GLY A 61 -13.16 3.64 -15.17
CA GLY A 61 -14.23 2.95 -15.90
C GLY A 61 -14.20 1.44 -15.63
N GLU A 62 -14.39 0.64 -16.69
CA GLU A 62 -14.49 -0.82 -16.57
C GLU A 62 -13.29 -1.47 -15.88
N ALA A 63 -12.06 -0.99 -16.12
CA ALA A 63 -10.87 -1.52 -15.47
C ALA A 63 -10.89 -1.33 -13.95
N TYR A 64 -11.48 -0.24 -13.46
CA TYR A 64 -11.65 0.03 -12.04
C TYR A 64 -12.82 -0.77 -11.45
N GLU A 65 -13.94 -0.86 -12.17
CA GLU A 65 -15.10 -1.65 -11.74
C GLU A 65 -14.75 -3.13 -11.59
N ASN A 66 -13.88 -3.65 -12.46
CA ASN A 66 -13.41 -5.04 -12.43
C ASN A 66 -12.39 -5.34 -11.30
N LEU A 67 -11.89 -4.33 -10.59
CA LEU A 67 -11.05 -4.57 -9.42
C LEU A 67 -11.88 -5.19 -8.29
N GLU A 68 -11.29 -6.16 -7.61
CA GLU A 68 -11.91 -6.76 -6.43
C GLU A 68 -11.92 -5.79 -5.25
N ILE A 69 -12.94 -5.91 -4.39
CA ILE A 69 -12.95 -5.24 -3.09
C ILE A 69 -12.30 -6.18 -2.09
N ILE A 70 -11.20 -5.74 -1.51
CA ILE A 70 -10.43 -6.51 -0.53
C ILE A 70 -10.91 -6.27 0.89
N SER A 71 -10.61 -7.20 1.80
CA SER A 71 -10.93 -7.03 3.22
C SER A 71 -9.99 -6.03 3.90
N SER A 72 -10.35 -5.60 5.11
CA SER A 72 -9.48 -4.75 5.93
C SER A 72 -8.18 -5.45 6.33
N TYR A 73 -8.20 -6.78 6.49
CA TYR A 73 -6.98 -7.55 6.76
C TYR A 73 -6.07 -7.63 5.54
N ASP A 74 -6.64 -7.79 4.34
CA ASP A 74 -5.88 -7.76 3.08
C ASP A 74 -5.23 -6.39 2.85
N ALA A 75 -5.98 -5.30 3.09
CA ALA A 75 -5.44 -3.95 3.00
C ALA A 75 -4.29 -3.73 4.00
N LEU A 76 -4.42 -4.23 5.24
CA LEU A 76 -3.36 -4.18 6.24
C LEU A 76 -2.12 -4.99 5.83
N LYS A 77 -2.31 -6.20 5.29
CA LYS A 77 -1.24 -7.08 4.81
C LYS A 77 -0.47 -6.41 3.68
N LEU A 78 -1.18 -5.86 2.70
CA LEU A 78 -0.60 -5.16 1.56
C LEU A 78 0.18 -3.91 2.01
N LEU A 79 -0.38 -3.11 2.92
CA LEU A 79 0.34 -1.95 3.48
C LEU A 79 1.62 -2.34 4.23
N ASP A 80 1.59 -3.45 4.98
CA ASP A 80 2.78 -3.97 5.64
C ASP A 80 3.83 -4.49 4.65
N SER A 81 3.41 -5.14 3.57
CA SER A 81 4.31 -5.52 2.49
C SER A 81 4.91 -4.29 1.82
N ILE A 82 4.11 -3.27 1.50
CA ILE A 82 4.61 -2.03 0.89
C ILE A 82 5.68 -1.36 1.75
N LYS A 83 5.43 -1.25 3.06
CA LYS A 83 6.43 -0.74 4.01
C LYS A 83 7.69 -1.60 4.00
N TYR A 84 7.54 -2.92 3.92
CA TYR A 84 8.66 -3.85 3.88
C TYR A 84 9.49 -3.69 2.58
N GLN A 85 8.85 -3.59 1.41
CA GLN A 85 9.53 -3.34 0.13
C GLN A 85 10.23 -1.98 0.10
N ALA A 86 9.67 -0.98 0.79
CA ALA A 86 10.23 0.37 0.92
C ALA A 86 11.41 0.49 1.90
N ALA A 87 11.85 -0.60 2.55
CA ALA A 87 12.80 -0.53 3.67
C ALA A 87 14.26 -0.27 3.27
N ASP A 88 14.66 -0.48 2.00
CA ASP A 88 16.03 -0.27 1.52
C ASP A 88 16.31 1.19 1.08
N MET A 89 15.48 2.14 1.51
CA MET A 89 15.73 3.57 1.27
C MET A 89 16.97 4.06 2.03
N ASN A 90 17.93 4.64 1.31
CA ASN A 90 19.12 5.25 1.91
C ASN A 90 18.83 6.57 2.67
N SER A 91 17.67 7.20 2.46
CA SER A 91 17.32 8.47 3.09
C SER A 91 16.50 8.26 4.37
N GLU A 92 17.08 8.59 5.52
CA GLU A 92 16.40 8.53 6.82
C GLU A 92 15.14 9.42 6.86
N ILE A 93 15.19 10.57 6.18
CA ILE A 93 14.06 11.51 6.11
C ILE A 93 12.90 10.88 5.32
N LEU A 94 13.18 10.24 4.18
CA LEU A 94 12.16 9.55 3.40
C LEU A 94 11.61 8.35 4.16
N TRP A 95 12.46 7.57 4.81
CA TRP A 95 12.03 6.44 5.63
C TRP A 95 11.09 6.85 6.76
N LYS A 96 11.37 7.95 7.46
CA LYS A 96 10.44 8.51 8.47
C LYS A 96 9.09 8.88 7.87
N LYS A 97 9.05 9.39 6.62
CA LYS A 97 7.78 9.67 5.93
C LYS A 97 7.02 8.39 5.61
N VAL A 98 7.70 7.35 5.11
CA VAL A 98 7.10 6.02 4.87
C VAL A 98 6.44 5.49 6.15
N LEU A 99 7.19 5.48 7.25
CA LEU A 99 6.67 5.02 8.54
C LEU A 99 5.47 5.83 9.03
N ASN A 100 5.50 7.15 8.89
CA ASN A 100 4.40 8.01 9.30
C ASN A 100 3.13 7.78 8.47
N VAL A 101 3.26 7.62 7.15
CA VAL A 101 2.13 7.32 6.27
C VAL A 101 1.56 5.94 6.61
N HIS A 102 2.41 4.93 6.69
CA HIS A 102 2.02 3.56 7.06
C HIS A 102 1.26 3.52 8.39
N GLN A 103 1.82 4.12 9.44
CA GLN A 103 1.20 4.14 10.77
C GLN A 103 -0.16 4.82 10.77
N LYS A 104 -0.32 5.92 10.03
CA LYS A 104 -1.61 6.62 9.94
C LYS A 104 -2.67 5.77 9.24
N LEU A 105 -2.30 5.12 8.14
CA LEU A 105 -3.23 4.25 7.40
C LEU A 105 -3.64 3.03 8.22
N VAL A 106 -2.67 2.33 8.81
CA VAL A 106 -2.93 1.17 9.68
C VAL A 106 -3.83 1.54 10.84
N LYS A 107 -3.51 2.61 11.57
CA LYS A 107 -4.35 3.07 12.70
C LYS A 107 -5.76 3.43 12.24
N GLY A 108 -5.89 4.12 11.10
CA GLY A 108 -7.18 4.46 10.54
C GLY A 108 -8.03 3.23 10.23
N ILE A 109 -7.45 2.23 9.57
CA ILE A 109 -8.16 0.97 9.23
C ILE A 109 -8.58 0.23 10.50
N ILE A 110 -7.68 0.08 11.48
CA ILE A 110 -7.97 -0.61 12.74
C ILE A 110 -9.14 0.06 13.47
N GLN A 111 -9.11 1.39 13.58
CA GLN A 111 -10.14 2.15 14.27
C GLN A 111 -11.49 2.09 13.55
N LEU A 112 -11.50 2.26 12.22
CA LEU A 112 -12.71 2.26 11.42
C LEU A 112 -13.42 0.89 11.41
N ASN A 113 -12.64 -0.19 11.47
CA ASN A 113 -13.16 -1.56 11.40
C ASN A 113 -13.22 -2.25 12.78
N HIS A 114 -12.93 -1.53 13.87
CA HIS A 114 -12.88 -2.08 15.23
C HIS A 114 -12.02 -3.34 15.36
N LEU A 115 -10.87 -3.38 14.69
CA LEU A 115 -9.94 -4.50 14.73
C LEU A 115 -9.06 -4.44 15.99
N GLU A 116 -8.49 -5.59 16.38
CA GLU A 116 -7.51 -5.63 17.45
C GLU A 116 -6.17 -5.01 17.01
N GLU A 117 -5.46 -4.34 17.93
CA GLU A 117 -4.17 -3.70 17.61
C GLU A 117 -3.10 -4.72 17.19
N ASN A 118 -3.18 -5.93 17.73
CA ASN A 118 -2.36 -7.08 17.35
C ASN A 118 -2.93 -7.83 16.14
N TYR A 119 -3.54 -7.12 15.18
CA TYR A 119 -4.14 -7.69 13.96
C TYR A 119 -3.25 -8.69 13.22
N LYS A 120 -1.93 -8.57 13.34
CA LYS A 120 -0.93 -9.47 12.73
C LYS A 120 -0.96 -10.90 13.27
N ASP A 121 -1.46 -11.09 14.49
CA ASP A 121 -1.54 -12.39 15.15
C ASP A 121 -2.85 -13.12 14.82
N THR A 122 -3.74 -12.48 14.07
CA THR A 122 -5.06 -13.05 13.72
C THR A 122 -4.96 -14.01 12.53
N LEU A 123 -5.85 -14.99 12.49
CA LEU A 123 -5.95 -15.94 11.37
C LEU A 123 -6.24 -15.22 10.05
N ALA A 124 -7.16 -14.25 10.05
CA ALA A 124 -7.52 -13.50 8.85
C ALA A 124 -6.32 -12.76 8.21
N TYR A 125 -5.41 -12.22 9.01
CA TYR A 125 -4.18 -11.61 8.50
C TYR A 125 -3.20 -12.65 7.95
N ASN A 126 -3.10 -13.81 8.59
CA ASN A 126 -2.18 -14.87 8.19
C ASN A 126 -2.63 -15.60 6.92
N ASP A 127 -3.93 -15.77 6.75
CA ASP A 127 -4.55 -16.39 5.57
C ASP A 127 -4.58 -15.45 4.36
N SER A 128 -4.39 -14.14 4.56
CA SER A 128 -4.31 -13.16 3.48
C SER A 128 -3.09 -13.38 2.58
N SER A 129 -3.34 -13.45 1.28
CA SER A 129 -2.30 -13.64 0.24
C SER A 129 -1.74 -12.33 -0.33
N TRP A 130 -2.14 -11.17 0.20
CA TRP A 130 -1.75 -9.86 -0.32
C TRP A 130 -0.38 -9.42 0.21
N TRP A 131 0.71 -9.92 -0.41
CA TRP A 131 2.12 -9.69 -0.03
C TRP A 131 3.00 -9.32 -1.21
#